data_AF-A0AAT9HRT4-F1
#
_entry.id   AF-A0AAT9HRT4-F1
#
_cell.length_a   1.000
_cell.length_b   1.000
_cell.length_c   1.000
_cell.angle_alpha   90.00
_cell.angle_beta   90.00
_cell.angle_gamma   90.00
#
_symmetry.space_group_name_H-M   'P 1'
#
loop_
_entity.id
_entity.type
_entity.pdbx_description
1 polymer ?
#
loop_
_entity_poly.entity_id
_entity_poly.type
_entity_poly.pdbx_seq_one_letter_code
_entity_poly.pdbx_strand_id
1 'polypeptide(L)'
;MADATLPVLGLPGSRLLELAGKAGLPVITEAFADRAYTDEGTLVPRRQEGAVVADAESVVARSVDLARHGTVDAHSGRRIEVRARSLCLHGDTPGAVDLARRVRAALEASGVRVEAFV
;
A
#
# COMPACT_ATOMS: atom_id res chain seq x y z
N MET A 1 -7.28 26.76 -10.94
CA MET A 1 -6.10 25.92 -10.64
C MET A 1 -6.40 25.16 -9.36
N ALA A 2 -5.87 23.94 -9.20
CA ALA A 2 -6.00 23.20 -7.95
C ALA A 2 -5.16 23.85 -6.83
N ASP A 3 -5.53 23.63 -5.57
CA ASP A 3 -4.84 24.15 -4.39
C ASP A 3 -3.42 23.55 -4.26
N ALA A 4 -2.43 24.42 -4.02
CA ALA A 4 -1.02 24.05 -3.90
C ALA A 4 -0.70 23.23 -2.63
N THR A 5 -1.61 23.20 -1.66
CA THR A 5 -1.45 22.36 -0.45
C THR A 5 -2.04 20.96 -0.60
N LEU A 6 -2.66 20.62 -1.74
CA LEU A 6 -3.22 19.29 -1.94
C LEU A 6 -2.09 18.24 -2.10
N PRO A 7 -2.05 17.20 -1.24
CA PRO A 7 -1.03 16.17 -1.33
C PRO A 7 -1.22 15.29 -2.57
N VAL A 8 -0.12 14.87 -3.15
CA VAL A 8 -0.07 13.86 -4.22
C VAL A 8 0.25 12.50 -3.59
N LEU A 9 -0.72 11.59 -3.65
CA LEU A 9 -0.59 10.21 -3.21
C LEU A 9 -0.07 9.33 -4.36
N GLY A 10 0.86 8.41 -4.09
CA GLY A 10 1.33 7.49 -5.11
C GLY A 10 2.33 6.44 -4.62
N LEU A 11 2.72 5.55 -5.54
CA LEU A 11 3.69 4.49 -5.27
C LEU A 11 5.07 5.09 -4.93
N PRO A 12 5.76 4.58 -3.88
CA PRO A 12 7.15 4.93 -3.60
C PRO A 12 8.05 4.85 -4.84
N GLY A 13 8.91 5.85 -5.03
CA GLY A 13 9.83 5.90 -6.16
C GLY A 13 9.19 6.16 -7.53
N SER A 14 7.87 6.38 -7.61
CA SER A 14 7.21 6.66 -8.89
C SER A 14 7.60 8.03 -9.45
N ARG A 15 7.62 8.12 -10.79
CA ARG A 15 7.84 9.38 -11.52
C ARG A 15 6.82 10.46 -11.16
N LEU A 16 5.59 10.06 -10.80
CA LEU A 16 4.55 11.00 -10.34
C LEU A 16 5.00 11.72 -9.07
N LEU A 17 5.44 10.98 -8.05
CA LEU A 17 5.88 11.57 -6.79
C LEU A 17 7.16 12.39 -6.95
N GLU A 18 8.07 11.96 -7.83
CA GLU A 18 9.26 12.73 -8.16
C GLU A 18 8.90 14.11 -8.75
N LEU A 19 7.97 14.15 -9.72
CA LEU A 19 7.54 15.39 -10.35
C LEU A 19 6.72 16.28 -9.41
N ALA A 20 5.86 15.68 -8.58
CA ALA A 20 5.09 16.40 -7.56
C ALA A 20 6.02 17.11 -6.56
N GLY A 21 7.04 16.41 -6.07
CA GLY A 21 8.05 17.01 -5.18
C GLY A 21 8.83 18.14 -5.86
N LYS A 22 9.22 17.98 -7.13
CA LYS A 22 9.87 19.05 -7.93
C LYS A 22 8.97 20.27 -8.14
N ALA A 23 7.65 20.06 -8.17
CA ALA A 23 6.65 21.12 -8.26
C ALA A 23 6.31 21.75 -6.90
N GLY A 24 6.93 21.30 -5.80
CA GLY A 24 6.69 21.82 -4.45
C GLY A 24 5.39 21.30 -3.80
N LEU A 25 4.76 20.28 -4.36
CA LEU A 25 3.54 19.67 -3.80
C LEU A 25 3.89 18.68 -2.67
N PRO A 26 3.07 18.58 -1.61
CA PRO A 26 3.24 17.53 -0.61
C PRO A 26 3.13 16.14 -1.24
N VAL A 27 4.01 15.22 -0.85
CA VAL A 27 4.06 13.86 -1.39
C VAL A 27 3.72 12.86 -0.29
N ILE A 28 2.78 11.96 -0.57
CA ILE A 28 2.38 10.87 0.32
C ILE A 28 2.60 9.54 -0.39
N THR A 29 3.24 8.59 0.27
CA THR A 29 3.50 7.25 -0.27
C THR A 29 2.38 6.27 0.07
N GLU A 30 2.00 5.45 -0.90
CA GLU A 30 0.95 4.43 -0.81
C GLU A 30 1.51 3.02 -1.01
N ALA A 31 1.14 2.10 -0.12
CA ALA A 31 1.33 0.67 -0.28
C ALA A 31 -0.01 0.00 -0.66
N PHE A 32 0.04 -1.23 -1.16
CA PHE A 32 -1.12 -1.96 -1.68
C PHE A 32 -1.24 -3.30 -0.97
N ALA A 33 -2.32 -3.50 -0.22
CA ALA A 33 -2.48 -4.67 0.63
C ALA A 33 -2.60 -5.98 -0.16
N ASP A 34 -3.22 -5.94 -1.34
CA ASP A 34 -3.61 -7.10 -2.14
C ASP A 34 -2.85 -7.23 -3.47
N ARG A 35 -1.78 -6.43 -3.66
CA ARG A 35 -0.93 -6.52 -4.84
C ARG A 35 0.40 -7.19 -4.50
N ALA A 36 0.89 -8.01 -5.44
CA ALA A 36 2.23 -8.55 -5.34
C ALA A 36 3.26 -7.49 -5.73
N TYR A 37 4.40 -7.52 -5.04
CA TYR A 37 5.52 -6.62 -5.27
C TYR A 37 6.64 -7.31 -6.06
N THR A 38 7.37 -6.55 -6.86
CA THR A 38 8.65 -6.98 -7.45
C THR A 38 9.78 -6.76 -6.43
N ASP A 39 10.96 -7.33 -6.69
CA ASP A 39 12.14 -7.16 -5.83
C ASP A 39 12.60 -5.69 -5.71
N GLU A 40 12.22 -4.86 -6.68
CA GLU A 40 12.51 -3.43 -6.74
C GLU A 40 11.48 -2.57 -5.98
N GLY A 41 10.50 -3.18 -5.31
CA GLY A 41 9.46 -2.45 -4.58
C GLY A 41 8.36 -1.86 -5.45
N THR A 42 8.30 -2.25 -6.73
CA THR A 42 7.19 -1.89 -7.63
C THR A 42 6.10 -2.96 -7.61
N LEU A 43 4.98 -2.74 -8.29
CA LEU A 43 3.89 -3.72 -8.34
C LEU A 43 4.05 -4.66 -9.53
N VAL A 44 3.83 -5.95 -9.31
CA VAL A 44 3.76 -6.97 -10.38
C VAL A 44 2.65 -6.58 -11.37
N PRO A 45 2.90 -6.60 -12.69
CA PRO A 45 1.89 -6.26 -13.70
C PRO A 45 0.61 -7.08 -13.54
N ARG A 46 -0.56 -6.43 -13.61
CA ARG A 46 -1.87 -7.07 -13.36
C ARG A 46 -2.17 -8.31 -14.22
N ARG A 47 -1.56 -8.44 -15.39
CA ARG A 47 -1.76 -9.58 -16.31
C ARG A 47 -0.87 -10.78 -16.00
N GLN A 48 0.08 -10.64 -15.09
CA GLN A 48 0.95 -11.73 -14.67
C GLN A 48 0.24 -12.57 -13.60
N GLU A 49 0.47 -13.88 -13.64
CA GLU A 49 -0.01 -14.79 -12.61
C GLU A 49 0.53 -14.39 -11.23
N GLY A 50 -0.32 -14.45 -10.21
CA GLY A 50 0.04 -14.05 -8.85
C GLY A 50 0.23 -12.55 -8.63
N ALA A 51 -0.17 -11.68 -9.57
CA ALA A 51 -0.12 -10.22 -9.40
C ALA A 51 -1.07 -9.67 -8.32
N VAL A 52 -2.08 -10.48 -7.95
CA VAL A 52 -3.08 -10.19 -6.91
C VAL A 52 -3.00 -11.28 -5.85
N VAL A 53 -3.01 -10.87 -4.58
CA VAL A 53 -3.06 -11.77 -3.44
C VAL A 53 -4.51 -11.98 -3.03
N ALA A 54 -5.02 -13.17 -3.32
CA ALA A 54 -6.42 -13.51 -3.09
C ALA A 54 -6.70 -14.03 -1.66
N ASP A 55 -5.69 -14.56 -0.99
CA ASP A 55 -5.85 -15.10 0.36
C ASP A 55 -5.99 -13.96 1.39
N ALA A 56 -7.13 -13.93 2.08
CA ALA A 56 -7.47 -12.85 2.99
C ALA A 56 -6.55 -12.80 4.23
N GLU A 57 -6.11 -13.96 4.74
CA GLU A 57 -5.16 -14.00 5.86
C GLU A 57 -3.81 -13.41 5.45
N SER A 58 -3.34 -13.75 4.25
CA SER A 58 -2.11 -13.21 3.68
C SER A 58 -2.18 -11.69 3.51
N VAL A 59 -3.31 -11.15 3.05
CA VAL A 59 -3.54 -9.70 2.93
C VAL A 59 -3.54 -9.02 4.31
N VAL A 60 -4.18 -9.62 5.31
CA VAL A 60 -4.20 -9.07 6.68
C VAL A 60 -2.80 -9.05 7.29
N ALA A 61 -2.06 -10.16 7.23
CA ALA A 61 -0.72 -10.27 7.80
C ALA A 61 0.25 -9.26 7.19
N ARG A 62 0.31 -9.18 5.86
CA ARG A 62 1.20 -8.21 5.19
C ARG A 62 0.80 -6.76 5.40
N SER A 63 -0.49 -6.48 5.62
CA SER A 63 -0.94 -5.12 5.94
C SER A 63 -0.31 -4.64 7.25
N VAL A 64 -0.22 -5.54 8.23
CA VAL A 64 0.47 -5.27 9.49
C VAL A 64 1.97 -5.08 9.25
N ASP A 65 2.62 -5.96 8.48
CA ASP A 65 4.06 -5.82 8.19
C ASP A 65 4.41 -4.52 7.47
N LEU A 66 3.61 -4.13 6.47
CA LEU A 66 3.74 -2.86 5.77
C LEU A 66 3.63 -1.67 6.73
N ALA A 67 2.65 -1.70 7.64
CA ALA A 67 2.41 -0.59 8.56
C ALA A 67 3.41 -0.52 9.73
N ARG A 68 3.83 -1.67 10.27
CA ARG A 68 4.71 -1.78 11.44
C ARG A 68 6.18 -1.73 11.08
N HIS A 69 6.55 -2.39 10.00
CA HIS A 69 7.95 -2.66 9.65
C HIS A 69 8.35 -1.99 8.35
N GLY A 70 7.38 -1.54 7.54
CA GLY A 70 7.67 -0.99 6.21
C GLY A 70 8.26 -2.05 5.30
N THR A 71 7.85 -3.32 5.45
CA THR A 71 8.36 -4.44 4.67
C THR A 71 7.24 -5.36 4.19
N VAL A 72 7.48 -6.07 3.10
CA VAL A 72 6.59 -7.11 2.58
C VAL A 72 7.43 -8.17 1.86
N ASP A 73 6.90 -9.39 1.74
CA ASP A 73 7.52 -10.41 0.89
C ASP A 73 7.09 -10.18 -0.58
N ALA A 74 8.08 -10.02 -1.46
CA ALA A 74 7.92 -9.87 -2.89
C ALA A 74 7.40 -11.16 -3.54
N HIS A 75 6.99 -11.08 -4.80
CA HIS A 75 6.52 -12.21 -5.59
C HIS A 75 7.57 -13.34 -5.74
N SER A 76 8.85 -12.99 -5.64
CA SER A 76 9.97 -13.95 -5.60
C SER A 76 10.12 -14.68 -4.27
N GLY A 77 9.43 -14.25 -3.21
CA GLY A 77 9.63 -14.67 -1.83
C GLY A 77 10.68 -13.85 -1.06
N ARG A 78 11.36 -12.91 -1.71
CA ARG A 78 12.33 -12.02 -1.05
C ARG A 78 11.63 -10.97 -0.19
N ARG A 79 12.10 -10.76 1.03
CA ARG A 79 11.65 -9.61 1.86
C ARG A 79 12.24 -8.30 1.32
N ILE A 80 11.36 -7.32 1.08
CA ILE A 80 11.71 -6.00 0.54
C ILE A 80 11.18 -4.88 1.43
N GLU A 81 11.78 -3.69 1.33
CA GLU A 81 11.33 -2.48 2.01
C GLU A 81 10.31 -1.71 1.17
N VAL A 82 9.16 -1.42 1.76
CA VAL A 82 8.07 -0.62 1.18
C VAL A 82 7.51 0.27 2.29
N ARG A 83 8.08 1.47 2.44
CA ARG A 83 7.58 2.46 3.40
C ARG A 83 6.46 3.30 2.81
N ALA A 84 5.28 3.20 3.41
CA ALA A 84 4.10 3.96 3.01
C ALA A 84 3.43 4.65 4.20
N ARG A 85 2.72 5.74 3.91
CA ARG A 85 1.86 6.47 4.86
C ARG A 85 0.38 6.13 4.67
N SER A 86 0.02 5.58 3.51
CA SER A 86 -1.32 5.08 3.20
C SER A 86 -1.24 3.62 2.77
N LEU A 87 -2.31 2.86 3.05
CA LEU A 87 -2.49 1.50 2.59
C LEU A 87 -3.77 1.42 1.75
N CYS A 88 -3.63 1.06 0.48
CA CYS A 88 -4.72 0.88 -0.46
C CYS A 88 -5.39 -0.49 -0.26
N LEU A 89 -6.71 -0.47 -0.19
CA LEU A 89 -7.57 -1.66 -0.23
C LEU A 89 -8.57 -1.50 -1.38
N HIS A 90 -8.71 -2.54 -2.19
CA HIS A 90 -9.70 -2.58 -3.25
C HIS A 90 -11.10 -2.84 -2.68
N GLY A 91 -12.11 -2.17 -3.24
CA GLY A 91 -13.51 -2.23 -2.79
C GLY A 91 -14.45 -2.93 -3.78
N ASP A 92 -13.92 -3.41 -4.91
CA ASP A 92 -14.66 -3.88 -6.08
C ASP A 92 -14.81 -5.41 -6.17
N THR A 93 -14.35 -6.15 -5.15
CA THR A 93 -14.46 -7.61 -5.08
C THR A 93 -15.46 -8.07 -4.02
N PRO A 94 -16.15 -9.22 -4.23
CA PRO A 94 -16.93 -9.85 -3.17
C PRO A 94 -16.07 -10.10 -1.93
N GLY A 95 -16.57 -9.69 -0.76
CA GLY A 95 -15.84 -9.79 0.51
C GLY A 95 -14.87 -8.65 0.80
N ALA A 96 -14.73 -7.64 -0.07
CA ALA A 96 -13.82 -6.51 0.13
C ALA A 96 -14.09 -5.74 1.44
N VAL A 97 -15.37 -5.55 1.80
CA VAL A 97 -15.73 -4.86 3.05
C VAL A 97 -15.30 -5.66 4.28
N ASP A 98 -15.49 -6.97 4.26
CA ASP A 98 -15.09 -7.83 5.38
C ASP A 98 -13.57 -7.94 5.49
N LEU A 99 -12.86 -7.99 4.36
CA LEU A 99 -11.40 -7.89 4.32
C LEU A 99 -10.93 -6.55 4.91
N ALA A 100 -11.53 -5.42 4.53
CA ALA A 100 -11.18 -4.11 5.06
C ALA A 100 -11.39 -4.01 6.57
N ARG A 101 -12.48 -4.58 7.10
CA ARG A 101 -12.72 -4.67 8.56
C ARG A 101 -11.63 -5.47 9.25
N ARG A 102 -11.24 -6.62 8.68
CA ARG A 102 -10.18 -7.48 9.23
C ARG A 102 -8.82 -6.80 9.22
N VAL A 103 -8.46 -6.13 8.12
CA VAL A 103 -7.22 -5.34 8.03
C VAL A 103 -7.22 -4.24 9.09
N ARG A 104 -8.29 -3.47 9.21
CA ARG A 104 -8.39 -2.41 10.23
C ARG A 104 -8.24 -2.95 11.65
N ALA A 105 -8.96 -4.02 11.98
CA ALA A 105 -8.89 -4.66 13.29
C ALA A 105 -7.47 -5.18 13.60
N ALA A 106 -6.80 -5.81 12.64
CA ALA A 106 -5.44 -6.30 12.80
C ALA A 106 -4.42 -5.17 12.98
N LEU A 107 -4.56 -4.07 12.21
CA LEU A 107 -3.74 -2.87 12.39
C LEU A 107 -3.90 -2.30 13.80
N GLU A 108 -5.13 -2.09 14.25
CA GLU A 108 -5.42 -1.56 15.59
C GLU A 108 -4.92 -2.50 16.70
N ALA A 109 -5.17 -3.80 16.58
CA ALA A 109 -4.69 -4.81 17.53
C ALA A 109 -3.17 -4.90 17.56
N SER A 110 -2.51 -4.67 16.42
CA SER A 110 -1.05 -4.57 16.37
C SER A 110 -0.54 -3.28 17.00
N GLY A 111 -1.40 -2.30 17.32
CA GLY A 111 -1.11 -0.99 17.91
C GLY A 111 -0.82 0.12 16.89
N VAL A 112 -1.20 -0.06 15.62
CA VAL A 112 -1.15 0.97 14.59
C VAL A 112 -2.41 1.83 14.69
N ARG A 113 -2.24 3.15 14.72
CA ARG A 113 -3.37 4.08 14.62
C ARG A 113 -3.77 4.26 13.16
N VAL A 114 -5.03 4.01 12.85
CA VAL A 114 -5.60 4.24 11.51
C VAL A 114 -6.35 5.57 11.52
N GLU A 115 -5.78 6.58 10.87
CA GLU A 115 -6.33 7.93 10.76
C GLU A 115 -6.00 8.53 9.38
N ALA A 116 -6.65 9.64 9.04
CA ALA A 116 -6.29 10.38 7.83
C ALA A 116 -4.84 10.87 7.92
N PHE A 117 -4.12 10.81 6.81
CA PHE A 117 -2.72 11.24 6.75
C PHE A 117 -2.55 12.76 6.57
N VAL A 118 -3.65 13.50 6.46
CA VAL A 118 -3.75 14.97 6.42
C VAL A 118 -4.80 15.46 7.41
#